data_AF-A0A9P0GIL3-F1
#
_entry.id   AF-A0A9P0GIL3-F1
#
_cell.length_a   1.000
_cell.length_b   1.000
_cell.length_c   1.000
_cell.angle_alpha   90.00
_cell.angle_beta   90.00
_cell.angle_gamma   90.00
#
_symmetry.space_group_name_H-M   'P 1'
#
loop_
_entity.id
_entity.type
_entity.pdbx_description
1 polymer ?
#
loop_
_entity_poly.entity_id
_entity_poly.type
_entity_poly.pdbx_seq_one_letter_code
_entity_poly.pdbx_strand_id
1 'polypeptide(L)'
;MCNMAFQITTSQENVNKDAVIGVTSIRSAFAHLEQISASLDIPCMSQRLYSKVHDKISDDLEETSMQTIKDAAEEERRLAIAEGEVDKNGTPLITVVVDGSWAKRSYGSSYNSLSGAAAIVGFRTKKVLFFGVRNKFCTLCNFSLNKNEEYRMAHRCYKNWSGSAASLKADIIAEDFQKKCGYIQFDIL
;
A
#
# COMPACT_ATOMS: atom_id res chain seq x y z
N MET A 1 -3.74 19.65 30.35
CA MET A 1 -2.48 19.44 29.57
C MET A 1 -1.53 20.65 29.58
N CYS A 2 -1.90 21.81 30.15
CA CYS A 2 -1.16 23.06 29.95
C CYS A 2 0.15 23.27 30.75
N ASN A 3 0.67 22.28 31.47
CA ASN A 3 1.92 22.40 32.25
C ASN A 3 2.75 21.10 32.27
N MET A 4 2.54 20.21 31.31
CA MET A 4 3.32 18.97 31.21
C MET A 4 4.49 19.17 30.25
N ALA A 5 5.70 19.11 30.78
CA ALA A 5 6.91 18.94 29.97
C ALA A 5 7.07 17.44 29.70
N PHE A 6 6.94 17.03 28.44
CA PHE A 6 7.20 15.65 28.04
C PHE A 6 8.67 15.52 27.68
N GLN A 7 9.44 14.81 28.50
CA GLN A 7 10.73 14.30 28.08
C GLN A 7 10.49 13.09 27.19
N ILE A 8 10.99 13.17 25.95
CA ILE A 8 11.01 12.03 25.04
C ILE A 8 12.15 11.14 25.52
N THR A 9 11.83 10.10 26.30
CA THR A 9 12.70 8.94 26.38
C THR A 9 12.64 8.30 25.01
N THR A 10 13.67 8.53 24.19
CA THR A 10 13.68 7.99 22.82
C THR A 10 13.50 6.48 22.89
N SER A 11 12.89 5.90 21.87
CA SER A 11 13.04 4.47 21.65
C SER A 11 14.56 4.14 21.66
N GLN A 12 14.96 2.92 21.98
CA GLN A 12 16.37 2.51 21.82
C GLN A 12 16.81 2.51 20.33
N GLU A 13 15.95 2.94 19.39
CA GLU A 13 16.23 3.03 17.96
C GLU A 13 16.83 4.38 17.53
N ASN A 14 17.14 4.47 16.23
CA ASN A 14 17.71 5.65 15.59
C ASN A 14 16.64 6.74 15.41
N VAL A 15 16.83 7.91 16.04
CA VAL A 15 15.94 9.09 15.96
C VAL A 15 15.52 9.45 14.53
N ASN A 16 16.37 9.22 13.52
CA ASN A 16 16.01 9.50 12.12
C ASN A 16 14.93 8.53 11.61
N LYS A 17 14.97 7.26 12.03
CA LYS A 17 13.95 6.26 11.69
C LYS A 17 12.62 6.66 12.32
N ASP A 18 12.62 7.02 13.59
CA ASP A 18 11.42 7.46 14.31
C ASP A 18 10.80 8.71 13.67
N ALA A 19 11.63 9.69 13.29
CA ALA A 19 11.16 10.89 12.60
C ALA A 19 10.50 10.56 11.25
N VAL A 20 11.12 9.69 10.44
CA VAL A 20 10.56 9.29 9.14
C VAL A 20 9.29 8.47 9.33
N ILE A 21 9.25 7.53 10.28
CA ILE A 21 8.03 6.77 10.60
C ILE A 21 6.90 7.71 10.98
N GLY A 22 7.15 8.65 11.90
CA GLY A 22 6.14 9.59 12.37
C GLY A 22 5.55 10.44 11.23
N VAL A 23 6.42 10.97 10.36
CA VAL A 23 6.01 11.75 9.18
C VAL A 23 5.22 10.90 8.18
N THR A 24 5.65 9.66 7.93
CA THR A 24 4.93 8.74 7.04
C THR A 24 3.58 8.33 7.61
N SER A 25 3.45 8.10 8.92
CA SER A 25 2.20 7.73 9.57
C SER A 25 1.12 8.81 9.44
N ILE A 26 1.49 10.08 9.47
CA ILE A 26 0.58 11.21 9.21
C ILE A 26 0.39 11.48 7.70
N ARG A 27 0.88 10.57 6.84
CA ARG A 27 0.81 10.64 5.36
C ARG A 27 1.47 11.88 4.80
N SER A 28 2.61 12.23 5.37
CA SER A 28 3.39 13.41 5.04
C SER A 28 4.73 13.02 4.39
N ALA A 29 5.56 14.01 4.05
CA ALA A 29 6.82 13.80 3.36
C ALA A 29 7.90 14.76 3.87
N PHE A 30 9.11 14.65 3.31
CA PHE A 30 10.28 15.44 3.70
C PHE A 30 10.02 16.94 3.89
N ALA A 31 9.29 17.57 2.97
CA ALA A 31 9.03 19.01 3.02
C ALA A 31 8.34 19.44 4.33
N HIS A 32 7.41 18.63 4.84
CA HIS A 32 6.76 18.92 6.11
C HIS A 32 7.66 18.62 7.31
N LEU A 33 8.52 17.59 7.23
CA LEU A 33 9.54 17.35 8.26
C LEU A 33 10.51 18.53 8.38
N GLU A 34 10.95 19.06 7.24
CA GLU A 34 11.78 20.25 7.15
C GLU A 34 11.06 21.47 7.74
N GLN A 35 9.80 21.69 7.39
CA GLN A 35 8.99 22.78 7.92
C GLN A 35 8.81 22.70 9.45
N ILE A 36 8.53 21.50 9.99
CA ILE A 36 8.41 21.28 11.43
C ILE A 36 9.75 21.56 12.12
N SER A 37 10.85 21.02 11.59
CA SER A 37 12.19 21.20 12.16
C SER A 37 12.60 22.68 12.16
N ALA A 38 12.35 23.39 11.06
CA ALA A 38 12.62 24.83 10.94
C ALA A 38 11.76 25.66 11.90
N SER A 39 10.49 25.30 12.11
CA SER A 39 9.60 26.00 13.05
C SER A 39 10.02 25.83 14.51
N LEU A 40 10.72 24.73 14.82
CA LEU A 40 11.24 24.43 16.14
C LEU A 40 12.69 24.89 16.35
N ASP A 41 13.32 25.48 15.32
CA ASP A 41 14.75 25.83 15.30
C ASP A 41 15.69 24.62 15.58
N ILE A 42 15.35 23.46 14.99
CA ILE A 42 16.11 22.21 15.12
C ILE A 42 16.68 21.82 13.75
N PRO A 43 17.93 21.31 13.67
CA PRO A 43 18.48 20.78 12.42
C PRO A 43 17.63 19.66 11.83
N CYS A 44 17.27 19.79 10.55
CA CYS A 44 16.59 18.72 9.80
C CYS A 44 17.62 17.78 9.16
N MET A 45 17.27 16.50 9.04
CA MET A 45 18.05 15.55 8.24
C MET A 45 18.11 15.98 6.77
N SER A 46 19.15 15.56 6.04
CA SER A 46 19.20 15.83 4.59
C SER A 46 18.15 15.01 3.82
N GLN A 47 17.67 15.54 2.69
CA GLN A 47 16.78 14.81 1.77
C GLN A 47 17.33 13.44 1.36
N ARG A 48 18.66 13.33 1.15
CA ARG A 48 19.30 12.06 0.78
C ARG A 48 19.18 11.02 1.89
N LEU A 49 19.39 11.44 3.14
CA LEU A 49 19.24 10.55 4.29
C LEU A 49 17.76 10.17 4.49
N TYR A 50 16.85 11.14 4.38
CA TYR A 50 15.41 10.89 4.47
C TYR A 50 14.97 9.84 3.46
N SER A 51 15.30 10.00 2.18
CA SER A 51 14.93 9.04 1.13
C SER A 51 15.46 7.64 1.42
N LYS A 52 16.72 7.51 1.84
CA LYS A 52 17.30 6.21 2.18
C LYS A 52 16.58 5.52 3.35
N VAL A 53 16.23 6.27 4.38
CA VAL A 53 15.53 5.75 5.56
C VAL A 53 14.07 5.42 5.22
N HIS A 54 13.41 6.30 4.47
CA HIS A 54 12.06 6.11 3.97
C HIS A 54 11.94 4.86 3.10
N ASP A 55 12.85 4.65 2.16
CA ASP A 55 12.83 3.48 1.27
C ASP A 55 12.96 2.18 2.09
N LYS A 56 13.86 2.16 3.09
CA LYS A 56 13.98 1.03 4.00
C LYS A 56 12.69 0.79 4.80
N ILE A 57 12.10 1.83 5.38
CA ILE A 57 10.82 1.70 6.11
C ILE A 57 9.71 1.22 5.18
N SER A 58 9.68 1.69 3.94
CA SER A 58 8.69 1.26 2.94
C SER A 58 8.85 -0.22 2.61
N ASP A 59 10.09 -0.70 2.45
CA ASP A 59 10.38 -2.11 2.19
C ASP A 59 9.98 -2.99 3.40
N ASP A 60 10.36 -2.59 4.62
CA ASP A 60 9.99 -3.29 5.87
C ASP A 60 8.46 -3.34 6.07
N LEU A 61 7.76 -2.23 5.75
CA LEU A 61 6.30 -2.14 5.85
C LEU A 61 5.61 -3.02 4.81
N GLU A 62 6.12 -3.06 3.59
CA GLU A 62 5.61 -3.93 2.52
C GLU A 62 5.74 -5.40 2.91
N GLU A 63 6.91 -5.82 3.39
CA GLU A 63 7.15 -7.19 3.86
C GLU A 63 6.20 -7.58 5.01
N THR A 64 6.11 -6.73 6.03
CA THR A 64 5.23 -6.95 7.19
C THR A 64 3.76 -7.03 6.77
N SER A 65 3.34 -6.17 5.84
CA SER A 65 1.97 -6.17 5.32
C SER A 65 1.68 -7.45 4.56
N MET A 66 2.61 -7.92 3.70
CA MET A 66 2.45 -9.18 2.97
C MET A 66 2.34 -10.38 3.92
N GLN A 67 3.13 -10.41 4.99
CA GLN A 67 3.04 -11.50 5.98
C GLN A 67 1.69 -11.48 6.71
N THR A 68 1.26 -10.30 7.18
CA THR A 68 -0.02 -10.14 7.88
C THR A 68 -1.20 -10.55 7.00
N ILE A 69 -1.15 -10.22 5.70
CA ILE A 69 -2.17 -10.60 4.72
C ILE A 69 -2.20 -12.13 4.53
N LYS A 70 -1.03 -12.78 4.42
CA LYS A 70 -0.95 -14.24 4.31
C LYS A 70 -1.52 -14.95 5.55
N ASP A 71 -1.18 -14.46 6.73
CA ASP A 71 -1.66 -15.04 7.99
C ASP A 71 -3.19 -14.87 8.13
N ALA A 72 -3.72 -13.73 7.67
CA ALA A 72 -5.16 -13.51 7.61
C ALA A 72 -5.87 -14.46 6.63
N ALA A 73 -5.27 -14.71 5.46
CA ALA A 73 -5.80 -15.64 4.47
C ALA A 73 -5.79 -17.10 4.95
N GLU A 74 -4.72 -17.53 5.61
CA GLU A 74 -4.65 -18.89 6.17
C GLU A 74 -5.66 -19.10 7.31
N GLU A 75 -5.91 -18.07 8.13
CA GLU A 75 -6.93 -18.15 9.18
C GLU A 75 -8.34 -18.30 8.58
N GLU A 76 -8.72 -17.51 7.57
CA GLU A 76 -9.99 -17.68 6.86
C GLU A 76 -10.09 -19.08 6.22
N ARG A 77 -9.00 -19.56 5.61
CA ARG A 77 -8.93 -20.89 5.01
C ARG A 77 -9.18 -21.98 6.04
N ARG A 78 -8.54 -21.91 7.20
CA ARG A 78 -8.72 -22.87 8.30
C ARG A 78 -10.16 -22.88 8.79
N LEU A 79 -10.79 -21.72 8.92
CA LEU A 79 -12.18 -21.59 9.35
C LEU A 79 -13.16 -22.18 8.33
N ALA A 80 -12.93 -21.98 7.02
CA ALA A 80 -13.75 -22.57 5.97
C ALA A 80 -13.67 -24.11 5.99
N ILE A 81 -12.47 -24.69 6.17
CA ILE A 81 -12.28 -26.14 6.28
C ILE A 81 -13.00 -26.70 7.51
N ALA A 82 -12.91 -26.02 8.66
CA ALA A 82 -13.53 -26.47 9.91
C ALA A 82 -15.06 -26.54 9.82
N GLU A 83 -15.68 -25.63 9.07
CA GLU A 83 -17.13 -25.61 8.81
C GLU A 83 -17.56 -26.53 7.66
N GLY A 84 -16.61 -27.21 7.00
CA GLY A 84 -16.89 -28.06 5.84
C GLY A 84 -17.26 -27.28 4.57
N GLU A 85 -16.95 -25.99 4.51
CA GLU A 85 -17.13 -25.14 3.33
C GLU A 85 -16.03 -25.40 2.30
N VAL A 86 -16.10 -26.58 1.68
CA VAL A 86 -15.15 -27.03 0.68
C VAL A 86 -15.86 -27.42 -0.60
N ASP A 87 -15.23 -27.16 -1.74
CA ASP A 87 -15.71 -27.60 -3.04
C ASP A 87 -15.56 -29.13 -3.22
N LYS A 88 -15.98 -29.62 -4.38
CA LYS A 88 -15.88 -31.06 -4.75
C LYS A 88 -14.44 -31.60 -4.76
N ASN A 89 -13.44 -30.72 -4.82
CA ASN A 89 -12.02 -31.03 -4.87
C ASN A 89 -11.32 -30.81 -3.52
N GLY A 90 -12.04 -30.40 -2.47
CA GLY A 90 -11.47 -30.07 -1.16
C GLY A 90 -10.88 -28.66 -1.06
N THR A 91 -11.15 -27.78 -2.03
CA THR A 91 -10.75 -26.37 -2.02
C THR A 91 -11.68 -25.60 -1.08
N PRO A 92 -11.18 -24.90 -0.06
CA PRO A 92 -11.99 -24.07 0.82
C PRO A 92 -12.64 -22.91 0.06
N LEU A 93 -13.93 -22.73 0.32
CA LEU A 93 -14.77 -21.65 -0.20
C LEU A 93 -14.75 -20.52 0.83
N ILE A 94 -14.16 -19.39 0.48
CA ILE A 94 -14.03 -18.25 1.41
C ILE A 94 -14.90 -17.11 0.92
N THR A 95 -15.87 -16.72 1.75
CA THR A 95 -16.69 -15.54 1.49
C THR A 95 -15.89 -14.26 1.71
N VAL A 96 -15.88 -13.38 0.71
CA VAL A 96 -15.13 -12.12 0.77
C VAL A 96 -15.97 -10.90 0.37
N VAL A 97 -15.55 -9.74 0.87
CA VAL A 97 -16.05 -8.43 0.47
C VAL A 97 -14.95 -7.71 -0.28
N VAL A 98 -15.29 -7.10 -1.41
CA VAL A 98 -14.30 -6.46 -2.27
C VAL A 98 -14.61 -4.99 -2.46
N ASP A 99 -13.68 -4.14 -2.07
CA ASP A 99 -13.77 -2.70 -2.29
C ASP A 99 -12.58 -2.17 -3.09
N GLY A 100 -12.77 -1.03 -3.74
CA GLY A 100 -11.71 -0.37 -4.48
C GLY A 100 -11.96 1.11 -4.61
N SER A 101 -10.86 1.86 -4.70
CA SER A 101 -10.86 3.31 -4.79
C SER A 101 -10.04 3.78 -5.98
N TRP A 102 -10.40 4.97 -6.45
CA TRP A 102 -9.64 5.70 -7.45
C TRP A 102 -9.04 6.94 -6.79
N ALA A 103 -7.77 7.22 -7.05
CA ALA A 103 -7.09 8.37 -6.45
C ALA A 103 -7.63 9.72 -6.93
N LYS A 104 -8.34 9.74 -8.07
CA LYS A 104 -9.05 10.92 -8.55
C LYS A 104 -10.50 10.90 -8.09
N ARG A 105 -10.89 11.92 -7.30
CA ARG A 105 -12.30 12.18 -6.99
C ARG A 105 -13.04 12.60 -8.26
N SER A 106 -14.16 11.95 -8.56
CA SER A 106 -15.10 12.37 -9.60
C SER A 106 -16.55 12.12 -9.16
N TYR A 107 -17.47 12.98 -9.59
CA TYR A 107 -18.90 12.86 -9.30
C TYR A 107 -19.63 12.23 -10.51
N GLY A 108 -19.14 11.09 -10.99
CA GLY A 108 -19.75 10.34 -12.11
C GLY A 108 -19.42 10.84 -13.52
N SER A 109 -18.62 11.89 -13.66
CA SER A 109 -18.30 12.52 -14.95
C SER A 109 -16.87 12.29 -15.44
N SER A 110 -15.99 11.71 -14.62
CA SER A 110 -14.56 11.57 -14.95
C SER A 110 -14.04 10.17 -14.60
N TYR A 111 -13.76 9.38 -15.64
CA TYR A 111 -13.24 8.01 -15.56
C TYR A 111 -11.77 7.94 -16.00
N ASN A 112 -10.96 8.93 -15.62
CA ASN A 112 -9.56 9.06 -16.04
C ASN A 112 -8.57 9.08 -14.88
N SER A 113 -8.88 8.39 -13.77
CA SER A 113 -7.94 8.25 -12.67
C SER A 113 -6.63 7.62 -13.17
N LEU A 114 -5.51 8.18 -12.73
CA LEU A 114 -4.16 7.70 -13.06
C LEU A 114 -3.71 6.58 -12.12
N SER A 115 -4.42 6.37 -11.01
CA SER A 115 -4.18 5.27 -10.10
C SER A 115 -5.46 4.78 -9.45
N GLY A 116 -5.43 3.54 -9.01
CA GLY A 116 -6.49 2.92 -8.24
C GLY A 116 -5.94 1.83 -7.35
N ALA A 117 -6.66 1.53 -6.28
CA ALA A 117 -6.35 0.45 -5.36
C ALA A 117 -7.60 -0.39 -5.15
N ALA A 118 -7.44 -1.68 -4.90
CA ALA A 118 -8.52 -2.55 -4.47
C ALA A 118 -8.05 -3.48 -3.37
N ALA A 119 -8.98 -3.84 -2.50
CA ALA A 119 -8.76 -4.71 -1.36
C ALA A 119 -9.82 -5.80 -1.34
N ILE A 120 -9.40 -7.01 -0.97
CA ILE A 120 -10.28 -8.13 -0.65
C ILE A 120 -10.22 -8.31 0.85
N VAL A 121 -11.38 -8.37 1.48
CA VAL A 121 -11.54 -8.46 2.93
C VAL A 121 -12.34 -9.71 3.26
N GLY A 122 -11.80 -10.53 4.17
CA GLY A 122 -12.46 -11.75 4.63
C GLY A 122 -13.77 -11.43 5.32
N PHE A 123 -14.86 -12.09 4.92
CA PHE A 123 -16.17 -11.78 5.49
C PHE A 123 -16.27 -12.19 6.96
N ARG A 124 -15.54 -13.22 7.42
CA ARG A 124 -15.64 -13.72 8.79
C ARG A 124 -14.69 -12.96 9.72
N THR A 125 -13.40 -12.95 9.39
CA THR A 125 -12.34 -12.33 10.20
C THR A 125 -12.29 -10.81 10.08
N LYS A 126 -12.91 -10.24 9.03
CA LYS A 126 -12.85 -8.81 8.70
C LYS A 126 -11.43 -8.30 8.45
N LYS A 127 -10.48 -9.20 8.13
CA LYS A 127 -9.09 -8.88 7.83
C LYS A 127 -8.87 -8.75 6.32
N VAL A 128 -7.87 -7.95 5.93
CA VAL A 128 -7.46 -7.80 4.54
C VAL A 128 -6.74 -9.07 4.09
N LEU A 129 -7.26 -9.71 3.04
CA LEU A 129 -6.72 -10.93 2.43
C LEU A 129 -5.92 -10.64 1.16
N PHE A 130 -6.17 -9.48 0.55
CA PHE A 130 -5.40 -9.01 -0.59
C PHE A 130 -5.50 -7.49 -0.69
N PHE A 131 -4.41 -6.86 -1.14
CA PHE A 131 -4.37 -5.45 -1.48
C PHE A 131 -3.51 -5.25 -2.72
N GLY A 132 -4.05 -4.58 -3.72
CA GLY A 132 -3.32 -4.27 -4.94
C GLY A 132 -3.49 -2.82 -5.35
N VAL A 133 -2.46 -2.30 -6.01
CA VAL A 133 -2.42 -0.94 -6.56
C VAL A 133 -2.05 -1.00 -8.03
N ARG A 134 -2.73 -0.17 -8.82
CA ARG A 134 -2.44 0.04 -10.23
C ARG A 134 -2.18 1.50 -10.50
N ASN A 135 -1.06 1.80 -11.16
CA ASN A 135 -0.64 3.14 -11.53
C ASN A 135 -0.36 3.23 -13.03
N LYS A 136 -0.96 4.23 -13.68
CA LYS A 136 -0.79 4.59 -15.09
C LYS A 136 0.32 5.58 -15.33
N PHE A 137 0.68 6.33 -14.29
CA PHE A 137 1.53 7.49 -14.39
C PHE A 137 2.75 7.34 -13.48
N CYS A 138 3.91 7.71 -14.03
CA CYS A 138 5.12 7.92 -13.27
C CYS A 138 5.73 9.25 -13.74
N THR A 139 5.92 10.19 -12.82
CA THR A 139 6.44 11.52 -13.11
C THR A 139 7.84 11.45 -13.71
N LEU A 140 8.70 10.56 -13.20
CA LEU A 140 10.06 10.38 -13.69
C LEU A 140 10.09 9.82 -15.13
N CYS A 141 9.25 8.82 -15.42
CA CYS A 141 9.08 8.33 -16.79
C CYS A 141 8.57 9.42 -17.74
N ASN A 142 7.58 10.20 -17.30
CA ASN A 142 7.00 11.27 -18.12
C ASN A 142 8.05 12.36 -18.41
N PHE A 143 8.86 12.70 -17.42
CA PHE A 143 9.94 13.67 -17.58
C PHE A 143 11.01 13.20 -18.57
N SER A 144 11.46 11.94 -18.48
CA SER A 144 12.43 11.40 -19.44
C SER A 144 11.91 11.41 -20.88
N LEU A 145 10.62 11.11 -21.08
CA LEU A 145 10.00 11.14 -22.41
C LEU A 145 9.97 12.56 -23.00
N ASN A 146 9.69 13.57 -22.18
CA ASN A 146 9.57 14.96 -22.63
C ASN A 146 10.91 15.60 -23.02
N LYS A 147 12.05 15.05 -22.57
CA LYS A 147 13.38 15.61 -22.85
C LYS A 147 14.08 15.00 -24.07
N ASN A 148 13.47 14.03 -24.78
CA ASN A 148 14.11 13.25 -25.85
C ASN A 148 15.47 12.64 -25.44
N GLU A 149 15.69 12.46 -24.14
CA GLU A 149 16.88 11.83 -23.62
C GLU A 149 16.58 10.33 -23.46
N GLU A 150 17.31 9.47 -24.16
CA GLU A 150 17.33 8.02 -23.93
C GLU A 150 17.80 7.64 -22.51
N TYR A 151 18.25 8.63 -21.73
CA TYR A 151 18.56 8.46 -20.32
C TYR A 151 17.28 8.31 -19.49
N ARG A 152 16.72 7.11 -19.49
CA ARG A 152 15.83 6.68 -18.39
C ARG A 152 16.68 6.69 -17.12
N MET A 153 16.57 7.76 -16.32
CA MET A 153 17.10 7.75 -14.96
C MET A 153 16.60 6.46 -14.29
N ALA A 154 17.53 5.58 -13.92
CA ALA A 154 17.18 4.35 -13.22
C ALA A 154 16.47 4.73 -11.92
N HIS A 155 15.22 4.31 -11.78
CA HIS A 155 14.39 4.60 -10.62
C HIS A 155 13.45 3.45 -10.35
N ARG A 156 12.95 3.38 -9.11
CA ARG A 156 11.88 2.46 -8.74
C ARG A 156 10.57 2.93 -9.38
N CYS A 157 10.19 2.32 -10.49
CA CYS A 157 9.00 2.69 -11.25
C CYS A 157 7.79 1.89 -10.78
N TYR A 158 6.78 2.59 -10.27
CA TYR A 158 5.52 1.97 -9.83
C TYR A 158 4.43 1.95 -10.92
N LYS A 159 4.74 2.39 -12.15
CA LYS A 159 3.81 2.34 -13.28
C LYS A 159 3.67 0.88 -13.73
N ASN A 160 2.50 0.31 -13.49
CA ASN A 160 2.19 -1.11 -13.75
C ASN A 160 0.84 -1.30 -14.48
N TRP A 161 0.22 -0.22 -14.97
CA TRP A 161 -1.06 -0.28 -15.67
C TRP A 161 -1.08 0.57 -16.95
N SER A 162 -1.61 0.00 -18.02
CA SER A 162 -1.81 0.68 -19.31
C SER A 162 -3.28 0.75 -19.74
N GLY A 163 -4.17 -0.01 -19.08
CA GLY A 163 -5.60 -0.09 -19.41
C GLY A 163 -6.41 1.14 -19.02
N SER A 164 -7.74 1.02 -19.15
CA SER A 164 -8.69 2.08 -18.77
C SER A 164 -8.67 2.33 -17.25
N ALA A 165 -9.13 3.50 -16.79
CA ALA A 165 -9.24 3.72 -15.34
C ALA A 165 -10.38 2.88 -14.73
N ALA A 166 -11.46 2.65 -15.48
CA ALA A 166 -12.60 1.85 -15.00
C ALA A 166 -12.19 0.39 -14.73
N SER A 167 -11.27 -0.16 -15.52
CA SER A 167 -10.82 -1.56 -15.37
C SER A 167 -9.72 -1.76 -14.33
N LEU A 168 -9.23 -0.70 -13.66
CA LEU A 168 -8.23 -0.80 -12.59
C LEU A 168 -8.68 -1.76 -11.48
N LYS A 169 -9.88 -1.56 -10.94
CA LYS A 169 -10.42 -2.37 -9.83
C LYS A 169 -10.56 -3.84 -10.25
N ALA A 170 -11.18 -4.08 -11.41
CA ALA A 170 -11.42 -5.43 -11.91
C ALA A 170 -10.11 -6.19 -12.16
N ASP A 171 -9.08 -5.52 -12.69
CA ASP A 171 -7.78 -6.13 -12.94
C ASP A 171 -7.04 -6.51 -11.65
N ILE A 172 -7.10 -5.64 -10.63
CA ILE A 172 -6.51 -5.94 -9.31
C ILE A 172 -7.17 -7.18 -8.70
N ILE A 173 -8.49 -7.28 -8.79
CA ILE A 173 -9.23 -8.43 -8.27
C ILE A 173 -8.88 -9.67 -9.09
N ALA A 174 -8.89 -9.58 -10.41
CA ALA A 174 -8.54 -10.70 -11.28
C ALA A 174 -7.11 -11.21 -11.04
N GLU A 175 -6.16 -10.32 -10.74
CA GLU A 175 -4.79 -10.71 -10.38
C GLU A 175 -4.77 -11.62 -9.15
N ASP A 176 -5.56 -11.33 -8.13
CA ASP A 176 -5.64 -12.17 -6.93
C ASP A 176 -6.18 -13.57 -7.27
N PHE A 177 -7.31 -13.65 -7.98
CA PHE A 177 -7.89 -14.93 -8.40
C PHE A 177 -6.97 -15.75 -9.33
N GLN A 178 -6.14 -15.07 -10.14
CA GLN A 178 -5.20 -15.73 -11.06
C GLN A 178 -3.91 -16.17 -10.37
N LYS A 179 -3.43 -15.38 -9.41
CA LYS A 179 -2.36 -15.79 -8.52
C LYS A 179 -2.93 -16.91 -7.67
N LYS A 180 -2.74 -18.14 -8.13
CA LYS A 180 -2.94 -19.37 -7.36
C LYS A 180 -2.06 -19.32 -6.10
N CYS A 181 -2.41 -18.49 -5.11
CA CYS A 181 -2.07 -18.73 -3.73
C CYS A 181 -2.82 -20.02 -3.42
N GLY A 182 -2.08 -21.13 -3.47
CA GLY A 182 -2.62 -22.46 -3.72
C GLY A 182 -3.86 -22.76 -2.89
N TYR A 183 -4.89 -23.28 -3.55
CA TYR A 183 -6.05 -23.93 -2.92
C TYR A 183 -7.04 -23.01 -2.18
N ILE A 184 -7.33 -21.80 -2.67
CA ILE A 184 -8.43 -20.99 -2.13
C ILE A 184 -9.32 -20.51 -3.27
N GLN A 185 -10.63 -20.74 -3.15
CA GLN A 185 -11.61 -20.16 -4.06
C GLN A 185 -12.45 -19.14 -3.28
N PHE A 186 -12.36 -17.87 -3.69
CA PHE A 186 -13.13 -16.81 -3.06
C PHE A 186 -14.51 -16.70 -3.71
N ASP A 187 -15.55 -16.67 -2.88
CA ASP A 187 -16.91 -16.33 -3.29
C ASP A 187 -17.19 -14.87 -2.90
N ILE A 188 -17.41 -14.02 -3.91
CA ILE A 188 -17.67 -12.59 -3.72
C ILE A 188 -19.17 -12.39 -3.45
N LEU A 189 -19.51 -11.70 -2.36
CA LEU A 189 -20.86 -11.21 -2.06
C LEU A 189 -21.15 -9.86 -2.71
#